data_AF-A0A9D8XWT4-F1
#
_entry.id   AF-A0A9D8XWT4-F1
#
_cell.length_a   1.000
_cell.length_b   1.000
_cell.length_c   1.000
_cell.angle_alpha   90.00
_cell.angle_beta   90.00
_cell.angle_gamma   90.00
#
_symmetry.space_group_name_H-M   'P 1'
#
loop_
_entity.id
_entity.type
_entity.pdbx_description
1 polymer ?
#
loop_
_entity_poly.entity_id
_entity_poly.type
_entity_poly.pdbx_seq_one_letter_code
_entity_poly.pdbx_strand_id
1 'polypeptide(L)'
;MDHDSSWYSSQLSASVPEYNYDWQILLARAYSNEGNTGAASEVVRQMRETAVTPLQGNIADIIEAQVKSRAGNYKAAANILSSINVMALPTDVANYYYSLSARVDEATGKYLDAGLNYLNLADSVNADKKASIYERASVALSKASPKELMSAYRQARQNGDEKTCGFIEYALINKNQSAKSKERLMKSFIEKYPDHPVLAKKAVSANEMKDTSTAGSNLGNGDTIAVFLPLSGPYAKIIGNPVKVGILSSYRDRGISLNLKFYDTAASSIPVLYSQAKADRAKIIIGPIIKEQVNDLMAQKPTMPVIALNQGSAQPNTSNIYYLTLAPENDMYNASLEMQKDHINSPVIIAPR
;
A
#
# COMPACT_ATOMS: atom_id res chain seq x y z
N MET A 1 -12.91 -20.90 5.76
CA MET A 1 -12.38 -20.81 7.14
C MET A 1 -11.09 -21.59 7.13
N ASP A 2 -9.97 -20.95 7.42
CA ASP A 2 -8.68 -21.66 7.50
C ASP A 2 -8.60 -22.33 8.87
N HIS A 3 -8.45 -23.65 8.90
CA HIS A 3 -8.23 -24.43 10.12
C HIS A 3 -6.75 -24.43 10.52
N ASP A 4 -6.45 -24.80 11.77
CA ASP A 4 -5.07 -24.96 12.25
C ASP A 4 -4.46 -26.31 11.82
N SER A 5 -3.16 -26.44 12.02
CA SER A 5 -2.40 -27.66 11.71
C SER A 5 -2.91 -28.90 12.45
N SER A 6 -3.43 -28.75 13.67
CA SER A 6 -3.95 -29.87 14.46
C SER A 6 -5.20 -30.50 13.83
N TRP A 7 -6.06 -29.65 13.27
CA TRP A 7 -7.24 -30.09 12.53
C TRP A 7 -6.85 -30.84 11.26
N TYR A 8 -5.94 -30.29 10.45
CA TYR A 8 -5.47 -30.96 9.23
C TYR A 8 -4.73 -32.27 9.51
N SER A 9 -3.96 -32.35 10.60
CA SER A 9 -3.29 -33.58 11.03
C SER A 9 -4.30 -34.67 11.39
N SER A 10 -5.42 -34.27 11.99
CA SER A 10 -6.52 -35.19 12.33
C SER A 10 -7.22 -35.69 11.07
N GLN A 11 -7.44 -34.81 10.08
CA GLN A 11 -8.00 -35.21 8.78
C GLN A 11 -7.07 -36.17 8.02
N LEU A 12 -5.76 -35.90 8.00
CA LEU A 12 -4.77 -36.78 7.37
C LEU A 12 -4.73 -38.18 8.02
N SER A 13 -4.89 -38.25 9.34
CA SER A 13 -4.89 -39.53 10.06
C SER A 13 -6.15 -40.35 9.80
N ALA A 14 -7.26 -39.68 9.49
CA ALA A 14 -8.55 -40.30 9.20
C ALA A 14 -8.78 -40.53 7.70
N SER A 15 -7.93 -40.00 6.82
CA SER A 15 -8.09 -40.09 5.36
C SER A 15 -7.66 -41.44 4.80
N VAL A 16 -8.27 -41.82 3.69
CA VAL A 16 -7.80 -42.95 2.88
C VAL A 16 -6.56 -42.57 2.07
N PRO A 17 -5.66 -43.52 1.72
CA PRO A 17 -4.38 -43.23 1.08
C PRO A 17 -4.43 -42.34 -0.15
N GLU A 18 -5.51 -42.41 -0.94
CA GLU A 18 -5.72 -41.60 -2.14
C GLU A 18 -5.74 -40.08 -1.87
N TYR A 19 -6.24 -39.65 -0.70
CA TYR A 19 -6.33 -38.23 -0.34
C TYR A 19 -5.19 -37.76 0.57
N ASN A 20 -4.29 -38.67 0.98
CA ASN A 20 -3.22 -38.31 1.91
C ASN A 20 -2.35 -37.17 1.36
N TYR A 21 -2.11 -37.15 0.04
CA TYR A 21 -1.29 -36.11 -0.58
C TYR A 21 -1.92 -34.72 -0.45
N ASP A 22 -3.22 -34.61 -0.67
CA ASP A 22 -3.95 -33.34 -0.56
C ASP A 22 -3.97 -32.83 0.89
N TRP A 23 -4.17 -33.74 1.85
CA TRP A 23 -4.10 -33.39 3.27
C TRP A 23 -2.70 -33.00 3.71
N GLN A 24 -1.66 -33.63 3.19
CA GLN A 24 -0.26 -33.23 3.43
C GLN A 24 0.02 -31.82 2.90
N ILE A 25 -0.49 -31.45 1.71
CA ILE A 25 -0.37 -30.07 1.18
C ILE A 25 -0.96 -29.07 2.17
N LEU A 26 -2.19 -29.32 2.64
CA LEU A 26 -2.90 -28.42 3.57
C LEU A 26 -2.20 -28.34 4.93
N LEU A 27 -1.75 -29.48 5.46
CA LEU A 27 -1.03 -29.57 6.72
C LEU A 27 0.31 -28.82 6.69
N ALA A 28 1.11 -29.02 5.64
CA ALA A 28 2.38 -28.31 5.47
C ALA A 28 2.16 -26.78 5.35
N ARG A 29 1.12 -26.36 4.63
CA ARG A 29 0.72 -24.94 4.52
C ARG A 29 0.33 -24.36 5.88
N ALA A 30 -0.45 -25.09 6.68
CA ALA A 30 -0.86 -24.66 8.01
C ALA A 30 0.33 -24.50 8.95
N TYR A 31 1.19 -25.52 9.06
CA TYR A 31 2.43 -25.42 9.84
C TYR A 31 3.32 -24.25 9.39
N SER A 32 3.45 -24.04 8.08
CA SER A 32 4.21 -22.93 7.51
C SER A 32 3.62 -21.56 7.89
N ASN A 33 2.29 -21.42 7.89
CA ASN A 33 1.61 -20.18 8.29
C ASN A 33 1.66 -19.93 9.80
N GLU A 34 1.71 -20.99 10.62
CA GLU A 34 1.91 -20.92 12.07
C GLU A 34 3.37 -20.64 12.47
N GLY A 35 4.29 -20.59 11.51
CA GLY A 35 5.73 -20.41 11.74
C GLY A 35 6.46 -21.69 12.17
N ASN A 36 5.76 -22.83 12.27
CA ASN A 36 6.36 -24.13 12.54
C ASN A 36 7.01 -24.73 11.26
N THR A 37 8.06 -24.08 10.80
CA THR A 37 8.76 -24.42 9.55
C THR A 37 9.48 -25.77 9.60
N GLY A 38 9.84 -26.25 10.80
CA GLY A 38 10.40 -27.58 11.04
C GLY A 38 9.38 -28.69 10.77
N ALA A 39 8.20 -28.61 11.39
CA ALA A 39 7.12 -29.57 11.12
C ALA A 39 6.65 -29.50 9.66
N ALA A 40 6.56 -28.29 9.09
CA ALA A 40 6.20 -28.14 7.68
C ALA A 40 7.21 -28.81 6.74
N SER A 41 8.52 -28.68 7.03
CA SER A 41 9.58 -29.31 6.24
C SER A 41 9.55 -30.84 6.33
N GLU A 42 9.17 -31.40 7.47
CA GLU A 42 9.00 -32.85 7.64
C GLU A 42 7.82 -33.38 6.82
N VAL A 43 6.69 -32.67 6.81
CA VAL A 43 5.55 -33.02 5.94
C VAL A 43 5.95 -32.96 4.46
N VAL A 44 6.71 -31.93 4.05
CA VAL A 44 7.22 -31.81 2.67
C VAL A 44 8.16 -32.96 2.30
N ARG A 45 9.01 -33.42 3.24
CA ARG A 45 9.88 -34.60 3.02
C ARG A 45 9.03 -35.84 2.71
N GLN A 46 7.98 -36.07 3.48
CA GLN A 46 7.05 -37.19 3.28
C GLN A 46 6.29 -37.07 1.95
N MET A 47 5.86 -35.86 1.57
CA MET A 47 5.25 -35.60 0.26
C MET A 47 6.21 -35.99 -0.87
N ARG A 48 7.49 -35.63 -0.76
CA ARG A 48 8.50 -35.96 -1.78
C ARG A 48 8.74 -37.47 -1.89
N GLU A 49 8.78 -38.17 -0.76
CA GLU A 49 8.95 -39.63 -0.72
C GLU A 49 7.77 -40.40 -1.31
N THR A 50 6.56 -39.83 -1.19
CA THR A 50 5.31 -40.44 -1.67
C THR A 50 4.85 -39.92 -3.03
N ALA A 51 5.56 -38.96 -3.62
CA ALA A 51 5.24 -38.41 -4.93
C ALA A 51 5.43 -39.47 -6.03
N VAL A 52 4.34 -39.80 -6.72
CA VAL A 52 4.32 -40.77 -7.83
C VAL A 52 4.25 -40.11 -9.21
N THR A 53 3.93 -38.82 -9.27
CA THR A 53 3.87 -38.04 -10.53
C THR A 53 4.81 -36.83 -10.52
N PRO A 54 5.27 -36.34 -11.70
CA PRO A 54 6.02 -35.09 -11.79
C PRO A 54 5.26 -33.89 -11.21
N LEU A 55 3.92 -33.87 -11.34
CA LEU A 55 3.09 -32.81 -10.77
C LEU A 55 3.15 -32.80 -9.24
N GLN A 56 3.08 -33.96 -8.60
CA GLN A 56 3.26 -34.07 -7.15
C GLN A 56 4.64 -33.57 -6.74
N GLY A 57 5.70 -33.95 -7.46
CA GLY A 57 7.05 -33.40 -7.24
C GLY A 57 7.10 -31.87 -7.29
N ASN A 58 6.53 -31.26 -8.34
CA ASN A 58 6.44 -29.80 -8.47
C ASN A 58 5.63 -29.16 -7.35
N ILE A 59 4.55 -29.79 -6.90
CA ILE A 59 3.76 -29.30 -5.75
C ILE A 59 4.62 -29.34 -4.48
N ALA A 60 5.36 -30.43 -4.23
CA ALA A 60 6.26 -30.52 -3.09
C ALA A 60 7.33 -29.42 -3.12
N ASP A 61 7.91 -29.13 -4.30
CA ASP A 61 8.87 -28.02 -4.48
C ASP A 61 8.23 -26.66 -4.17
N ILE A 62 7.00 -26.41 -4.63
CA ILE A 62 6.26 -25.17 -4.34
C ILE A 62 6.01 -24.99 -2.84
N ILE A 63 5.61 -26.07 -2.15
CA ILE A 63 5.38 -26.03 -0.69
C ILE A 63 6.71 -25.87 0.05
N GLU A 64 7.79 -26.53 -0.40
CA GLU A 64 9.11 -26.33 0.16
C GLU A 64 9.55 -24.87 0.05
N ALA A 65 9.39 -24.26 -1.12
CA ALA A 65 9.68 -22.85 -1.33
C ALA A 65 8.86 -21.94 -0.42
N GLN A 66 7.57 -22.26 -0.17
CA GLN A 66 6.75 -21.55 0.80
C GLN A 66 7.34 -21.64 2.20
N VAL A 67 7.71 -22.84 2.65
CA VAL A 67 8.32 -23.06 3.97
C VAL A 67 9.62 -22.27 4.10
N LYS A 68 10.50 -22.31 3.10
CA LYS A 68 11.73 -21.52 3.07
C LYS A 68 11.45 -20.01 3.11
N SER A 69 10.45 -19.54 2.36
CA SER A 69 10.04 -18.14 2.37
C SER A 69 9.52 -17.69 3.74
N ARG A 70 8.70 -18.51 4.41
CA ARG A 70 8.22 -18.23 5.78
C ARG A 70 9.33 -18.26 6.82
N ALA A 71 10.36 -19.08 6.61
CA ALA A 71 11.57 -19.08 7.42
C ALA A 71 12.50 -17.87 7.14
N GLY A 72 12.12 -16.94 6.27
CA GLY A 72 12.95 -15.80 5.86
C GLY A 72 14.06 -16.15 4.87
N ASN A 73 14.17 -17.41 4.43
CA ASN A 73 15.16 -17.85 3.46
C ASN A 73 14.66 -17.69 2.02
N TYR A 74 14.46 -16.44 1.61
CA TYR A 74 13.93 -16.10 0.29
C TYR A 74 14.85 -16.51 -0.87
N LYS A 75 16.17 -16.55 -0.67
CA LYS A 75 17.12 -17.00 -1.69
C LYS A 75 16.94 -18.49 -2.01
N ALA A 76 16.82 -19.34 -0.98
CA ALA A 76 16.55 -20.76 -1.19
C ALA A 76 15.17 -20.98 -1.84
N ALA A 77 14.15 -20.24 -1.40
CA ALA A 77 12.82 -20.29 -2.01
C ALA A 77 12.87 -19.93 -3.50
N ALA A 78 13.57 -18.86 -3.87
CA ALA A 78 13.73 -18.42 -5.25
C ALA A 78 14.42 -19.46 -6.12
N ASN A 79 15.46 -20.12 -5.59
CA ASN A 79 16.17 -21.17 -6.33
C ASN A 79 15.25 -22.35 -6.64
N ILE A 80 14.47 -22.81 -5.65
CA ILE A 80 13.50 -23.90 -5.85
C ILE A 80 12.44 -23.50 -6.89
N LEU A 81 11.87 -22.30 -6.78
CA LEU A 81 10.84 -21.85 -7.71
C LEU A 81 11.35 -21.72 -9.15
N SER A 82 12.61 -21.29 -9.33
CA SER A 82 13.20 -21.08 -10.66
C SER A 82 13.36 -22.35 -11.50
N SER A 83 13.38 -23.55 -10.88
CA SER A 83 13.48 -24.82 -11.61
C SER A 83 12.12 -25.38 -12.06
N ILE A 84 11.01 -24.76 -11.65
CA ILE A 84 9.68 -25.30 -11.91
C ILE A 84 9.17 -24.84 -13.29
N ASN A 85 8.78 -25.80 -14.12
CA ASN A 85 8.10 -25.50 -15.37
C ASN A 85 6.62 -25.14 -15.12
N VAL A 86 6.36 -23.86 -14.84
CA VAL A 86 5.01 -23.34 -14.54
C VAL A 86 4.00 -23.59 -15.67
N MET A 87 4.44 -23.65 -16.94
CA MET A 87 3.54 -23.85 -18.09
C MET A 87 2.90 -25.24 -18.14
N ALA A 88 3.45 -26.21 -17.38
CA ALA A 88 2.92 -27.56 -17.28
C ALA A 88 2.01 -27.76 -16.06
N LEU A 89 1.79 -26.72 -15.24
CA LEU A 89 1.01 -26.82 -14.00
C LEU A 89 -0.49 -26.58 -14.26
N PRO A 90 -1.38 -27.26 -13.52
CA PRO A 90 -2.79 -26.89 -13.44
C PRO A 90 -2.96 -25.43 -12.99
N THR A 91 -4.05 -24.78 -13.43
CA THR A 91 -4.26 -23.34 -13.23
C THR A 91 -4.22 -22.92 -11.76
N ASP A 92 -4.82 -23.69 -10.86
CA ASP A 92 -4.82 -23.42 -9.42
C ASP A 92 -3.42 -23.51 -8.81
N VAL A 93 -2.62 -24.50 -9.23
CA VAL A 93 -1.23 -24.66 -8.81
C VAL A 93 -0.35 -23.54 -9.38
N ALA A 94 -0.53 -23.18 -10.66
CA ALA A 94 0.17 -22.08 -11.31
C ALA A 94 -0.14 -20.73 -10.64
N ASN A 95 -1.40 -20.49 -10.25
CA ASN A 95 -1.79 -19.28 -9.53
C ASN A 95 -1.10 -19.17 -8.17
N TYR A 96 -1.04 -20.29 -7.45
CA TYR A 96 -0.32 -20.32 -6.18
C TYR A 96 1.19 -20.07 -6.40
N TYR A 97 1.78 -20.70 -7.41
CA TYR A 97 3.16 -20.47 -7.82
C TYR A 97 3.42 -18.98 -8.11
N TYR A 98 2.64 -18.34 -8.99
CA TYR A 98 2.84 -16.93 -9.33
C TYR A 98 2.72 -16.01 -8.12
N SER A 99 1.75 -16.28 -7.22
CA SER A 99 1.59 -15.52 -5.98
C SER A 99 2.78 -15.67 -5.03
N LEU A 100 3.34 -16.88 -4.90
CA LEU A 100 4.51 -17.14 -4.07
C LEU A 100 5.77 -16.55 -4.69
N SER A 101 6.03 -16.82 -5.96
CA SER A 101 7.18 -16.31 -6.71
C SER A 101 7.22 -14.78 -6.70
N ALA A 102 6.09 -14.11 -6.94
CA ALA A 102 6.05 -12.65 -6.88
C ALA A 102 6.50 -12.09 -5.52
N ARG A 103 6.05 -12.68 -4.41
CA ARG A 103 6.44 -12.26 -3.05
C ARG A 103 7.91 -12.56 -2.74
N VAL A 104 8.41 -13.71 -3.18
CA VAL A 104 9.82 -14.09 -3.03
C VAL A 104 10.72 -13.16 -3.85
N ASP A 105 10.30 -12.81 -5.07
CA ASP A 105 11.01 -11.88 -5.94
C ASP A 105 11.03 -10.46 -5.34
N GLU A 106 9.93 -9.98 -4.76
CA GLU A 106 9.90 -8.71 -4.02
C GLU A 106 10.88 -8.71 -2.85
N ALA A 107 10.90 -9.78 -2.05
CA ALA A 107 11.78 -9.92 -0.90
C ALA A 107 13.27 -10.05 -1.29
N THR A 108 13.56 -10.54 -2.50
CA THR A 108 14.92 -10.65 -3.04
C THR A 108 15.34 -9.47 -3.92
N GLY A 109 14.48 -8.47 -4.08
CA GLY A 109 14.74 -7.26 -4.88
C GLY A 109 14.61 -7.45 -6.40
N LYS A 110 14.10 -8.60 -6.85
CA LYS A 110 13.85 -8.92 -8.27
C LYS A 110 12.52 -8.34 -8.74
N TYR A 111 12.42 -7.01 -8.72
CA TYR A 111 11.14 -6.32 -8.91
C TYR A 111 10.51 -6.49 -10.32
N LEU A 112 11.33 -6.70 -11.35
CA LEU A 112 10.82 -7.01 -12.69
C LEU A 112 10.07 -8.36 -12.67
N ASP A 113 10.72 -9.40 -12.18
CA ASP A 113 10.17 -10.77 -12.11
C ASP A 113 8.91 -10.80 -11.23
N ALA A 114 8.94 -10.09 -10.09
CA ALA A 114 7.77 -9.91 -9.25
C ALA A 114 6.57 -9.31 -10.01
N GLY A 115 6.82 -8.24 -10.77
CA GLY A 115 5.81 -7.58 -11.58
C GLY A 115 5.21 -8.52 -12.62
N LEU A 116 6.05 -9.25 -13.36
CA LEU A 116 5.62 -10.22 -14.37
C LEU A 116 4.84 -11.39 -13.76
N ASN A 117 5.26 -11.90 -12.60
CA ASN A 117 4.54 -12.95 -11.88
C ASN A 117 3.14 -12.47 -11.42
N TYR A 118 3.01 -11.22 -10.94
CA TYR A 118 1.70 -10.65 -10.65
C TYR A 118 0.83 -10.49 -11.92
N LEU A 119 1.41 -10.10 -13.05
CA LEU A 119 0.65 -10.01 -14.31
C LEU A 119 0.11 -11.38 -14.75
N ASN A 120 0.93 -12.43 -14.68
CA ASN A 120 0.50 -13.80 -14.99
C ASN A 120 -0.61 -14.29 -14.05
N LEU A 121 -0.51 -13.97 -12.74
CA LEU A 121 -1.55 -14.30 -11.76
C LEU A 121 -2.88 -13.62 -12.09
N ALA A 122 -2.84 -12.40 -12.63
CA ALA A 122 -4.04 -11.62 -12.88
C ALA A 122 -4.92 -12.18 -14.03
N ASP A 123 -4.37 -13.04 -14.89
CA ASP A 123 -5.09 -13.54 -16.05
C ASP A 123 -6.13 -14.62 -15.73
N SER A 124 -5.98 -15.31 -14.60
CA SER A 124 -6.81 -16.45 -14.17
C SER A 124 -7.73 -16.18 -12.98
N VAL A 125 -7.69 -14.96 -12.41
CA VAL A 125 -8.48 -14.56 -11.24
C VAL A 125 -9.75 -13.79 -11.62
N ASN A 126 -10.74 -13.77 -10.72
CA ASN A 126 -11.96 -13.00 -10.89
C ASN A 126 -11.70 -11.48 -10.93
N ALA A 127 -12.66 -10.73 -11.49
CA ALA A 127 -12.52 -9.29 -11.72
C ALA A 127 -12.17 -8.49 -10.45
N ASP A 128 -12.77 -8.85 -9.31
CA ASP A 128 -12.56 -8.15 -8.03
C ASP A 128 -11.10 -8.23 -7.55
N LYS A 129 -10.48 -9.43 -7.63
CA LYS A 129 -9.08 -9.61 -7.22
C LYS A 129 -8.11 -9.09 -8.28
N LYS A 130 -8.49 -9.14 -9.55
CA LYS A 130 -7.67 -8.76 -10.70
C LYS A 130 -7.15 -7.33 -10.61
N ALA A 131 -7.99 -6.37 -10.19
CA ALA A 131 -7.59 -4.98 -10.02
C ALA A 131 -6.46 -4.81 -8.98
N SER A 132 -6.59 -5.46 -7.81
CA SER A 132 -5.57 -5.40 -6.75
C SER A 132 -4.24 -6.03 -7.16
N ILE A 133 -4.28 -7.08 -7.98
CA ILE A 133 -3.07 -7.75 -8.48
C ILE A 133 -2.39 -6.88 -9.53
N TYR A 134 -3.14 -6.24 -10.42
CA TYR A 134 -2.57 -5.27 -11.38
C TYR A 134 -1.92 -4.07 -10.70
N GLU A 135 -2.47 -3.63 -9.57
CA GLU A 135 -1.83 -2.60 -8.76
C GLU A 135 -0.49 -3.07 -8.20
N ARG A 136 -0.44 -4.26 -7.59
CA ARG A 136 0.82 -4.85 -7.11
C ARG A 136 1.85 -5.01 -8.21
N ALA A 137 1.43 -5.48 -9.39
CA ALA A 137 2.28 -5.55 -10.57
C ALA A 137 2.87 -4.18 -10.94
N SER A 138 2.02 -3.13 -10.98
CA SER A 138 2.45 -1.76 -11.29
C SER A 138 3.46 -1.23 -10.26
N VAL A 139 3.22 -1.48 -8.97
CA VAL A 139 4.13 -1.06 -7.90
C VAL A 139 5.48 -1.79 -8.00
N ALA A 140 5.48 -3.10 -8.21
CA ALA A 140 6.70 -3.87 -8.40
C ALA A 140 7.50 -3.36 -9.62
N LEU A 141 6.86 -3.23 -10.79
CA LEU A 141 7.51 -2.72 -12.00
C LEU A 141 8.05 -1.30 -11.83
N SER A 142 7.40 -0.45 -11.01
CA SER A 142 7.90 0.89 -10.70
C SER A 142 9.24 0.88 -9.93
N LYS A 143 9.59 -0.21 -9.25
CA LYS A 143 10.86 -0.38 -8.53
C LYS A 143 11.97 -1.00 -9.40
N ALA A 144 11.63 -1.68 -10.49
CA ALA A 144 12.60 -2.28 -11.42
C ALA A 144 13.50 -1.24 -12.11
N SER A 145 14.69 -1.63 -12.57
CA SER A 145 15.59 -0.71 -13.26
C SER A 145 15.11 -0.41 -14.69
N PRO A 146 15.41 0.78 -15.24
CA PRO A 146 15.06 1.10 -16.63
C PRO A 146 15.64 0.10 -17.65
N LYS A 147 16.84 -0.43 -17.39
CA LYS A 147 17.51 -1.40 -18.27
C LYS A 147 16.72 -2.71 -18.36
N GLU A 148 16.32 -3.26 -17.21
CA GLU A 148 15.52 -4.48 -17.11
C GLU A 148 14.14 -4.32 -17.76
N LEU A 149 13.46 -3.21 -17.46
CA LEU A 149 12.18 -2.86 -18.06
C LEU A 149 12.29 -2.80 -19.60
N MET A 150 13.34 -2.19 -20.12
CA MET A 150 13.50 -2.04 -21.57
C MET A 150 13.82 -3.37 -22.28
N SER A 151 14.57 -4.28 -21.65
CA SER A 151 14.73 -5.65 -22.16
C SER A 151 13.41 -6.42 -22.13
N ALA A 152 12.66 -6.36 -21.03
CA ALA A 152 11.38 -7.05 -20.89
C ALA A 152 10.34 -6.52 -21.89
N TYR A 153 10.31 -5.20 -22.14
CA TYR A 153 9.44 -4.60 -23.15
C TYR A 153 9.69 -5.18 -24.54
N ARG A 154 10.97 -5.33 -24.94
CA ARG A 154 11.32 -5.89 -26.26
C ARG A 154 10.85 -7.34 -26.38
N GLN A 155 11.03 -8.13 -25.32
CA GLN A 155 10.60 -9.53 -25.30
C GLN A 155 9.07 -9.65 -25.33
N ALA A 156 8.36 -8.91 -24.48
CA ALA A 156 6.89 -8.88 -24.48
C ALA A 156 6.34 -8.48 -25.86
N ARG A 157 6.95 -7.49 -26.50
CA ARG A 157 6.56 -7.04 -27.84
C ARG A 157 6.79 -8.10 -28.91
N GLN A 158 7.88 -8.86 -28.85
CA GLN A 158 8.13 -9.98 -29.77
C GLN A 158 7.11 -11.10 -29.60
N ASN A 159 6.63 -11.31 -28.37
CA ASN A 159 5.64 -12.33 -28.04
C ASN A 159 4.19 -11.86 -28.30
N GLY A 160 3.96 -10.61 -28.71
CA GLY A 160 2.62 -10.05 -28.90
C GLY A 160 1.86 -9.74 -27.61
N ASP A 161 2.55 -9.68 -26.46
CA ASP A 161 1.92 -9.37 -25.16
C ASP A 161 1.79 -7.86 -24.97
N GLU A 162 0.76 -7.29 -25.58
CA GLU A 162 0.47 -5.85 -25.53
C GLU A 162 0.16 -5.36 -24.11
N LYS A 163 -0.44 -6.20 -23.26
CA LYS A 163 -0.79 -5.86 -21.88
C LYS A 163 0.48 -5.67 -21.06
N THR A 164 1.40 -6.63 -21.09
CA THR A 164 2.69 -6.49 -20.38
C THR A 164 3.50 -5.32 -20.94
N CYS A 165 3.48 -5.10 -22.26
CA CYS A 165 4.08 -3.91 -22.87
C CYS A 165 3.52 -2.61 -22.25
N GLY A 166 2.20 -2.52 -22.07
CA GLY A 166 1.54 -1.36 -21.47
C GLY A 166 1.94 -1.13 -20.01
N PHE A 167 2.00 -2.17 -19.19
CA PHE A 167 2.47 -2.04 -17.80
C PHE A 167 3.93 -1.57 -17.71
N ILE A 168 4.81 -2.11 -18.56
CA ILE A 168 6.23 -1.73 -18.59
C ILE A 168 6.40 -0.29 -19.10
N GLU A 169 5.69 0.08 -20.17
CA GLU A 169 5.74 1.43 -20.73
C GLU A 169 5.22 2.46 -19.70
N TYR A 170 4.14 2.14 -18.99
CA TYR A 170 3.65 2.96 -17.89
C TYR A 170 4.70 3.15 -16.78
N ALA A 171 5.42 2.08 -16.39
CA ALA A 171 6.50 2.18 -15.41
C ALA A 171 7.66 3.08 -15.89
N LEU A 172 8.07 2.94 -17.16
CA LEU A 172 9.12 3.76 -17.78
C LEU A 172 8.72 5.24 -17.86
N ILE A 173 7.47 5.55 -18.25
CA ILE A 173 6.95 6.92 -18.31
C ILE A 173 7.00 7.56 -16.93
N ASN A 174 6.60 6.82 -15.89
CA ASN A 174 6.56 7.35 -14.52
C ASN A 174 7.94 7.59 -13.91
N LYS A 175 8.99 6.93 -14.41
CA LYS A 175 10.39 7.16 -14.02
C LYS A 175 11.03 8.39 -14.70
N ASN A 176 10.35 9.02 -15.66
CA ASN A 176 10.87 10.21 -16.33
C ASN A 176 10.89 11.42 -15.39
N GLN A 177 12.05 12.06 -15.28
CA GLN A 177 12.26 13.21 -14.38
C GLN A 177 11.60 14.50 -14.90
N SER A 178 11.41 14.63 -16.22
CA SER A 178 10.80 15.82 -16.81
C SER A 178 9.27 15.70 -16.81
N ALA A 179 8.61 16.60 -16.06
CA ALA A 179 7.14 16.67 -16.01
C ALA A 179 6.52 16.87 -17.41
N LYS A 180 7.10 17.74 -18.24
CA LYS A 180 6.63 17.97 -19.62
C LYS A 180 6.77 16.73 -20.51
N SER A 181 7.90 16.03 -20.40
CA SER A 181 8.12 14.79 -21.17
C SER A 181 7.16 13.69 -20.71
N LYS A 182 6.96 13.58 -19.39
CA LYS A 182 6.02 12.63 -18.79
C LYS A 182 4.59 12.88 -19.25
N GLU A 183 4.13 14.13 -19.26
CA GLU A 183 2.80 14.51 -19.76
C GLU A 183 2.59 14.12 -21.22
N ARG A 184 3.55 14.47 -22.09
CA ARG A 184 3.50 14.12 -23.51
C ARG A 184 3.46 12.60 -23.74
N LEU A 185 4.35 11.86 -23.07
CA LEU A 185 4.41 10.40 -23.19
C LEU A 185 3.15 9.74 -22.63
N MET A 186 2.60 10.24 -21.52
CA MET A 186 1.35 9.76 -20.95
C MET A 186 0.17 9.98 -21.90
N LYS A 187 0.14 11.12 -22.62
CA LYS A 187 -0.89 11.37 -23.63
C LYS A 187 -0.83 10.32 -24.75
N SER A 188 0.35 10.08 -25.32
CA SER A 188 0.55 9.05 -26.35
C SER A 188 0.25 7.63 -25.83
N PHE A 189 0.56 7.36 -24.55
CA PHE A 189 0.24 6.09 -23.90
C PHE A 189 -1.28 5.86 -23.81
N ILE A 190 -2.04 6.87 -23.40
CA ILE A 190 -3.51 6.80 -23.30
C ILE A 190 -4.13 6.58 -24.68
N GLU A 191 -3.60 7.24 -25.73
CA GLU A 191 -4.06 7.05 -27.11
C GLU A 191 -3.76 5.62 -27.61
N LYS A 192 -2.61 5.05 -27.22
CA LYS A 192 -2.17 3.71 -27.63
C LYS A 192 -2.88 2.58 -26.86
N TYR A 193 -3.19 2.78 -25.59
CA TYR A 193 -3.80 1.76 -24.73
C TYR A 193 -5.04 2.28 -23.97
N PRO A 194 -6.14 2.61 -24.67
CA PRO A 194 -7.30 3.28 -24.06
C PRO A 194 -7.95 2.49 -22.91
N ASP A 195 -7.97 1.15 -23.00
CA ASP A 195 -8.59 0.26 -22.02
C ASP A 195 -7.59 -0.40 -21.05
N HIS A 196 -6.36 0.13 -20.96
CA HIS A 196 -5.34 -0.51 -20.12
C HIS A 196 -5.68 -0.46 -18.63
N PRO A 197 -5.46 -1.55 -17.86
CA PRO A 197 -5.81 -1.58 -16.42
C PRO A 197 -5.15 -0.48 -15.57
N VAL A 198 -3.95 -0.02 -15.95
CA VAL A 198 -3.27 1.10 -15.25
C VAL A 198 -4.02 2.43 -15.36
N LEU A 199 -4.88 2.59 -16.37
CA LEU A 199 -5.73 3.77 -16.57
C LEU A 199 -7.03 3.68 -15.78
N ALA A 200 -7.54 2.48 -15.48
CA ALA A 200 -8.68 2.29 -14.59
C ALA A 200 -8.37 2.83 -13.19
N LYS A 201 -7.13 2.67 -12.71
CA LYS A 201 -6.68 3.35 -11.49
C LYS A 201 -6.57 4.86 -11.69
N LYS A 202 -6.32 5.43 -12.87
CA LYS A 202 -6.47 6.89 -13.02
C LYS A 202 -7.91 7.33 -12.83
N ALA A 203 -8.93 6.50 -13.12
CA ALA A 203 -10.32 6.82 -12.81
C ALA A 203 -10.68 6.57 -11.32
N VAL A 204 -10.09 5.57 -10.66
CA VAL A 204 -10.30 5.28 -9.23
C VAL A 204 -9.42 6.16 -8.34
N SER A 205 -8.14 6.33 -8.61
CA SER A 205 -7.31 7.41 -8.07
C SER A 205 -7.71 8.80 -8.57
N ALA A 206 -8.55 8.98 -9.61
CA ALA A 206 -9.26 10.25 -9.84
C ALA A 206 -10.68 10.26 -9.26
N ASN A 207 -11.12 9.20 -8.59
CA ASN A 207 -12.28 9.24 -7.69
C ASN A 207 -11.81 9.44 -6.24
N GLU A 208 -10.71 8.83 -5.83
CA GLU A 208 -9.94 9.16 -4.63
C GLU A 208 -9.16 10.48 -4.79
N MET A 209 -8.79 10.88 -6.02
CA MET A 209 -8.42 12.26 -6.39
C MET A 209 -9.57 13.10 -6.90
N LYS A 210 -10.82 12.66 -7.05
CA LYS A 210 -11.93 13.64 -7.09
C LYS A 210 -12.25 14.11 -5.68
N ASP A 211 -11.96 13.27 -4.68
CA ASP A 211 -11.95 13.67 -3.28
C ASP A 211 -10.65 14.37 -2.83
N THR A 212 -9.52 14.24 -3.55
CA THR A 212 -8.29 15.01 -3.28
C THR A 212 -7.91 16.10 -4.31
N SER A 213 -8.74 16.39 -5.33
CA SER A 213 -8.46 17.46 -6.34
C SER A 213 -9.43 18.64 -6.34
N THR A 214 -10.25 18.80 -5.30
CA THR A 214 -11.08 20.02 -5.15
C THR A 214 -10.71 20.90 -3.95
N ALA A 215 -9.92 20.40 -3.00
CA ALA A 215 -9.70 21.11 -1.73
C ALA A 215 -8.38 21.90 -1.64
N GLY A 216 -7.29 21.49 -2.33
CA GLY A 216 -5.98 22.13 -2.22
C GLY A 216 -5.34 22.58 -3.54
N SER A 217 -5.85 22.12 -4.68
CA SER A 217 -5.29 22.33 -6.02
C SER A 217 -5.64 23.68 -6.66
N ASN A 218 -6.50 24.49 -6.02
CA ASN A 218 -6.92 25.82 -6.48
C ASN A 218 -6.38 26.96 -5.62
N LEU A 219 -5.31 26.74 -4.82
CA LEU A 219 -4.66 27.83 -4.10
C LEU A 219 -3.74 28.59 -5.07
N GLY A 220 -4.21 29.74 -5.53
CA GLY A 220 -3.48 30.67 -6.38
C GLY A 220 -2.79 31.78 -5.58
N ASN A 221 -2.00 32.59 -6.28
CA ASN A 221 -1.34 33.75 -5.69
C ASN A 221 -2.39 34.74 -5.15
N GLY A 222 -2.30 35.11 -3.87
CA GLY A 222 -3.20 36.03 -3.17
C GLY A 222 -4.35 35.37 -2.41
N ASP A 223 -4.54 34.05 -2.51
CA ASP A 223 -5.57 33.34 -1.75
C ASP A 223 -5.30 33.38 -0.24
N THR A 224 -6.39 33.43 0.54
CA THR A 224 -6.32 33.51 2.00
C THR A 224 -6.43 32.12 2.63
N ILE A 225 -5.48 31.80 3.52
CA ILE A 225 -5.51 30.63 4.39
C ILE A 225 -5.87 31.10 5.79
N ALA A 226 -6.91 30.49 6.37
CA ALA A 226 -7.29 30.73 7.74
C ALA A 226 -6.54 29.77 8.68
N VAL A 227 -5.82 30.30 9.66
CA VAL A 227 -5.01 29.50 10.59
C VAL A 227 -5.56 29.65 12.01
N PHE A 228 -6.16 28.59 12.53
CA PHE A 228 -6.84 28.55 13.82
C PHE A 228 -5.89 27.99 14.87
N LEU A 229 -5.37 28.85 15.73
CA LEU A 229 -4.41 28.49 16.78
C LEU A 229 -4.77 29.20 18.10
N PRO A 230 -4.50 28.60 19.26
CA PRO A 230 -4.59 29.32 20.53
C PRO A 230 -3.42 30.29 20.61
N LEU A 231 -3.64 31.58 20.35
CA LEU A 231 -2.58 32.61 20.33
C LEU A 231 -2.56 33.45 21.61
N SER A 232 -3.56 33.29 22.47
CA SER A 232 -3.60 33.81 23.84
C SER A 232 -3.90 32.71 24.86
N GLY A 233 -3.81 33.06 26.15
CA GLY A 233 -4.05 32.14 27.25
C GLY A 233 -2.92 31.10 27.46
N PRO A 234 -3.18 30.04 28.25
CA PRO A 234 -2.15 29.10 28.70
C PRO A 234 -1.53 28.28 27.56
N TYR A 235 -2.30 27.97 26.50
CA TYR A 235 -1.85 27.16 25.37
C TYR A 235 -1.03 27.94 24.33
N ALA A 236 -1.01 29.27 24.40
CA ALA A 236 -0.30 30.11 23.44
C ALA A 236 1.21 29.86 23.43
N LYS A 237 1.84 29.79 24.60
CA LYS A 237 3.30 29.60 24.69
C LYS A 237 3.73 28.17 24.37
N ILE A 238 2.92 27.19 24.76
CA ILE A 238 3.29 25.77 24.73
C ILE A 238 3.01 25.16 23.35
N ILE A 239 1.93 25.58 22.69
CA ILE A 239 1.43 24.93 21.48
C ILE A 239 1.25 25.95 20.35
N GLY A 240 0.48 27.02 20.58
CA GLY A 240 0.07 27.93 19.51
C GLY A 240 1.22 28.70 18.83
N ASN A 241 2.09 29.34 19.62
CA ASN A 241 3.22 30.11 19.11
C ASN A 241 4.27 29.23 18.40
N PRO A 242 4.69 28.07 18.95
CA PRO A 242 5.57 27.14 18.23
C PRO A 242 5.00 26.71 16.86
N VAL A 243 3.72 26.34 16.80
CA VAL A 243 3.08 25.95 15.53
C VAL A 243 3.01 27.12 14.57
N LYS A 244 2.64 28.32 15.04
CA LYS A 244 2.64 29.55 14.23
C LYS A 244 4.01 29.83 13.62
N VAL A 245 5.08 29.71 14.39
CA VAL A 245 6.46 29.89 13.91
C VAL A 245 6.80 28.85 12.86
N GLY A 246 6.49 27.57 13.10
CA GLY A 246 6.70 26.50 12.12
C GLY A 246 6.01 26.77 10.78
N ILE A 247 4.72 27.16 10.81
CA ILE A 247 3.95 27.52 9.61
C ILE A 247 4.60 28.71 8.88
N LEU A 248 4.98 29.77 9.60
CA LEU A 248 5.59 30.96 9.00
C LEU A 248 6.96 30.67 8.39
N SER A 249 7.78 29.84 9.03
CA SER A 249 9.09 29.44 8.53
C SER A 249 8.95 28.65 7.23
N SER A 250 8.11 27.61 7.22
CA SER A 250 7.87 26.81 6.01
C SER A 250 7.20 27.60 4.88
N TYR A 251 6.43 28.63 5.22
CA TYR A 251 5.79 29.51 4.24
C TYR A 251 6.80 30.38 3.49
N ARG A 252 7.82 30.93 4.18
CA ARG A 252 8.85 31.79 3.57
C ARG A 252 9.69 31.07 2.53
N ASP A 253 9.89 29.76 2.67
CA ASP A 253 10.80 28.97 1.82
C ASP A 253 10.19 28.59 0.46
N ARG A 254 8.89 28.83 0.22
CA ARG A 254 8.16 28.27 -0.94
C ARG A 254 7.95 29.22 -2.13
N GLY A 255 8.27 30.51 -2.02
CA GLY A 255 8.14 31.47 -3.14
C GLY A 255 6.71 31.66 -3.69
N ILE A 256 5.68 31.18 -2.98
CA ILE A 256 4.25 31.36 -3.30
C ILE A 256 3.71 32.48 -2.41
N SER A 257 3.01 33.47 -2.98
CA SER A 257 2.40 34.56 -2.21
C SER A 257 0.97 34.18 -1.82
N LEU A 258 0.78 33.64 -0.61
CA LEU A 258 -0.51 33.35 0.03
C LEU A 258 -0.73 34.29 1.24
N ASN A 259 -1.98 34.64 1.51
CA ASN A 259 -2.32 35.46 2.66
C ASN A 259 -2.65 34.56 3.86
N LEU A 260 -1.71 34.43 4.80
CA LEU A 260 -1.96 33.72 6.07
C LEU A 260 -2.69 34.64 7.06
N LYS A 261 -3.95 34.35 7.37
CA LYS A 261 -4.72 35.07 8.40
C LYS A 261 -4.89 34.18 9.64
N PHE A 262 -4.36 34.65 10.77
CA PHE A 262 -4.39 33.91 12.02
C PHE A 262 -5.60 34.29 12.86
N TYR A 263 -6.28 33.28 13.41
CA TYR A 263 -7.46 33.41 14.26
C TYR A 263 -7.16 32.79 15.62
N ASP A 264 -7.33 33.57 16.67
CA ASP A 264 -7.04 33.15 18.03
C ASP A 264 -8.21 32.36 18.63
N THR A 265 -8.06 31.04 18.72
CA THR A 265 -9.08 30.13 19.25
C THR A 265 -9.27 30.23 20.77
N ALA A 266 -8.39 30.95 21.47
CA ALA A 266 -8.56 31.24 22.90
C ALA A 266 -9.34 32.54 23.13
N ALA A 267 -9.36 33.46 22.16
CA ALA A 267 -10.06 34.74 22.27
C ALA A 267 -11.51 34.70 21.77
N SER A 268 -11.89 33.70 20.96
CA SER A 268 -13.22 33.57 20.39
C SER A 268 -13.59 32.12 20.11
N SER A 269 -14.88 31.83 20.11
CA SER A 269 -15.39 30.48 19.87
C SER A 269 -15.20 30.04 18.40
N ILE A 270 -15.06 28.74 18.19
CA ILE A 270 -14.86 28.15 16.86
C ILE A 270 -15.98 28.49 15.86
N PRO A 271 -17.28 28.46 16.22
CA PRO A 271 -18.35 28.85 15.29
C PRO A 271 -18.25 30.31 14.80
N VAL A 272 -17.82 31.23 15.68
CA VAL A 272 -17.60 32.64 15.33
C VAL A 272 -16.41 32.77 14.40
N LEU A 273 -15.29 32.13 14.73
CA LEU A 273 -14.09 32.16 13.90
C LEU A 273 -14.32 31.52 12.53
N TYR A 274 -15.08 30.43 12.46
CA TYR A 274 -15.47 29.79 11.21
C TYR A 274 -16.30 30.73 10.32
N SER A 275 -17.26 31.45 10.90
CA SER A 275 -18.06 32.45 10.18
C SER A 275 -17.21 33.62 9.68
N GLN A 276 -16.26 34.07 10.49
CA GLN A 276 -15.30 35.12 10.10
C GLN A 276 -14.40 34.65 8.95
N ALA A 277 -13.86 33.43 9.02
CA ALA A 277 -13.05 32.85 7.95
C ALA A 277 -13.81 32.76 6.61
N LYS A 278 -15.11 32.45 6.64
CA LYS A 278 -15.97 32.51 5.44
C LYS A 278 -16.12 33.93 4.91
N ALA A 279 -16.34 34.92 5.79
CA ALA A 279 -16.45 36.33 5.39
C ALA A 279 -15.14 36.85 4.78
N ASP A 280 -14.00 36.40 5.31
CA ASP A 280 -12.66 36.68 4.81
C ASP A 280 -12.30 35.90 3.53
N ARG A 281 -13.24 35.11 2.99
CA ARG A 281 -13.09 34.29 1.78
C ARG A 281 -11.87 33.35 1.85
N ALA A 282 -11.59 32.83 3.04
CA ALA A 282 -10.55 31.83 3.22
C ALA A 282 -10.85 30.61 2.34
N LYS A 283 -9.83 30.09 1.68
CA LYS A 283 -9.95 28.92 0.80
C LYS A 283 -9.76 27.60 1.55
N ILE A 284 -9.04 27.65 2.66
CA ILE A 284 -8.71 26.50 3.50
C ILE A 284 -8.51 26.94 4.94
N ILE A 285 -8.86 26.06 5.88
CA ILE A 285 -8.58 26.20 7.31
C ILE A 285 -7.45 25.25 7.70
N ILE A 286 -6.47 25.75 8.44
CA ILE A 286 -5.45 24.96 9.14
C ILE A 286 -5.70 25.10 10.64
N GLY A 287 -5.86 23.98 11.34
CA GLY A 287 -6.27 23.91 12.74
C GLY A 287 -7.77 23.59 12.91
N PRO A 288 -8.28 23.50 14.15
CA PRO A 288 -7.61 23.76 15.43
C PRO A 288 -6.66 22.63 15.90
N ILE A 289 -5.98 22.86 17.03
CA ILE A 289 -5.11 21.85 17.68
C ILE A 289 -5.79 21.21 18.90
N ILE A 290 -6.61 21.94 19.64
CA ILE A 290 -7.26 21.44 20.86
C ILE A 290 -8.42 20.51 20.45
N LYS A 291 -8.51 19.31 21.03
CA LYS A 291 -9.46 18.26 20.59
C LYS A 291 -10.92 18.73 20.64
N GLU A 292 -11.28 19.46 21.69
CA GLU A 292 -12.61 20.03 21.89
C GLU A 292 -12.93 21.05 20.77
N GLN A 293 -11.95 21.87 20.40
CA GLN A 293 -12.09 22.84 19.31
C GLN A 293 -12.21 22.18 17.93
N VAL A 294 -11.54 21.03 17.73
CA VAL A 294 -11.72 20.21 16.52
C VAL A 294 -13.15 19.70 16.45
N ASN A 295 -13.68 19.15 17.55
CA ASN A 295 -15.07 18.71 17.62
C ASN A 295 -16.05 19.85 17.31
N ASP A 296 -15.84 21.04 17.88
CA ASP A 296 -16.66 22.23 17.63
C ASP A 296 -16.64 22.64 16.15
N LEU A 297 -15.48 22.54 15.48
CA LEU A 297 -15.37 22.83 14.05
C LEU A 297 -16.10 21.77 13.21
N MET A 298 -15.95 20.49 13.54
CA MET A 298 -16.65 19.41 12.83
C MET A 298 -18.17 19.51 12.99
N ALA A 299 -18.65 19.96 14.15
CA ALA A 299 -20.07 20.22 14.37
C ALA A 299 -20.63 21.31 13.44
N GLN A 300 -19.80 22.23 12.94
CA GLN A 300 -20.21 23.23 11.93
C GLN A 300 -20.41 22.65 10.53
N LYS A 301 -20.04 21.38 10.29
CA LYS A 301 -20.07 20.72 8.97
C LYS A 301 -19.39 21.59 7.91
N PRO A 302 -18.08 21.83 8.04
CA PRO A 302 -17.40 22.82 7.23
C PRO A 302 -17.45 22.46 5.75
N THR A 303 -17.84 23.44 4.92
CA THR A 303 -17.82 23.31 3.46
C THR A 303 -16.48 23.74 2.87
N MET A 304 -15.68 24.48 3.64
CA MET A 304 -14.30 24.79 3.30
C MET A 304 -13.40 23.60 3.67
N PRO A 305 -12.37 23.31 2.87
CA PRO A 305 -11.31 22.39 3.23
C PRO A 305 -10.73 22.67 4.63
N VAL A 306 -10.57 21.62 5.44
CA VAL A 306 -9.98 21.72 6.78
C VAL A 306 -8.81 20.76 6.91
N ILE A 307 -7.67 21.26 7.37
CA ILE A 307 -6.55 20.45 7.89
C ILE A 307 -6.52 20.67 9.41
N ALA A 308 -7.24 19.84 10.15
CA ALA A 308 -7.22 19.86 11.61
C ALA A 308 -5.87 19.33 12.11
N LEU A 309 -5.29 19.99 13.12
CA LEU A 309 -3.95 19.64 13.65
C LEU A 309 -4.02 18.64 14.81
N ASN A 310 -5.19 18.02 15.00
CA ASN A 310 -5.46 16.98 15.97
C ASN A 310 -6.73 16.23 15.56
N GLN A 311 -7.00 15.08 16.16
CA GLN A 311 -8.23 14.31 15.94
C GLN A 311 -9.23 14.53 17.07
N GLY A 312 -10.48 14.82 16.68
CA GLY A 312 -11.62 14.87 17.58
C GLY A 312 -12.16 13.48 17.93
N SER A 313 -13.17 13.45 18.79
CA SER A 313 -13.87 12.22 19.22
C SER A 313 -14.77 11.67 18.11
N ALA A 314 -15.27 12.55 17.24
CA ALA A 314 -16.06 12.20 16.08
C ALA A 314 -15.24 12.48 14.82
N GLN A 315 -15.06 11.46 13.98
CA GLN A 315 -14.39 11.56 12.69
C GLN A 315 -15.43 11.39 11.58
N PRO A 316 -16.12 12.45 11.17
CA PRO A 316 -16.97 12.38 9.99
C PRO A 316 -16.11 11.98 8.79
N ASN A 317 -16.47 10.89 8.13
CA ASN A 317 -15.78 10.41 6.94
C ASN A 317 -16.19 11.26 5.72
N THR A 318 -15.67 12.49 5.68
CA THR A 318 -15.93 13.46 4.62
C THR A 318 -14.62 13.82 3.92
N SER A 319 -14.62 13.83 2.60
CA SER A 319 -13.43 14.06 1.78
C SER A 319 -12.80 15.45 1.87
N ASN A 320 -13.48 16.39 2.52
CA ASN A 320 -13.03 17.78 2.64
C ASN A 320 -12.34 18.09 3.98
N ILE A 321 -12.11 17.05 4.81
CA ILE A 321 -11.57 17.19 6.17
C ILE A 321 -10.40 16.24 6.35
N TYR A 322 -9.25 16.79 6.69
CA TYR A 322 -7.99 16.09 6.88
C TYR A 322 -7.51 16.29 8.31
N TYR A 323 -6.90 15.26 8.87
CA TYR A 323 -6.37 15.29 10.23
C TYR A 323 -4.85 15.06 10.19
N LEU A 324 -4.09 16.08 10.57
CA LEU A 324 -2.64 16.02 10.74
C LEU A 324 -2.34 15.89 12.23
N THR A 325 -2.08 14.67 12.68
CA THR A 325 -1.89 14.35 14.10
C THR A 325 -0.54 13.74 14.40
N LEU A 326 0.06 14.15 15.51
CA LEU A 326 1.15 13.43 16.17
C LEU A 326 0.59 12.30 17.06
N ALA A 327 -0.39 11.57 16.53
CA ALA A 327 -1.06 10.50 17.26
C ALA A 327 -0.03 9.39 17.55
N PRO A 328 0.13 8.95 18.82
CA PRO A 328 1.09 7.90 19.20
C PRO A 328 0.95 6.63 18.35
N GLU A 329 -0.24 6.37 17.82
CA GLU A 329 -0.57 5.24 16.96
C GLU A 329 0.22 5.27 15.64
N ASN A 330 0.45 6.46 15.06
CA ASN A 330 1.29 6.62 13.88
C ASN A 330 2.77 6.37 14.20
N ASP A 331 3.22 6.78 15.38
CA ASP A 331 4.57 6.51 15.85
C ASP A 331 4.76 5.02 16.17
N MET A 332 3.76 4.34 16.72
CA MET A 332 3.75 2.89 16.93
C MET A 332 3.79 2.13 15.61
N TYR A 333 3.06 2.60 14.59
CA TYR A 333 3.12 2.02 13.25
C TYR A 333 4.53 2.16 12.65
N ASN A 334 5.12 3.35 12.70
CA ASN A 334 6.48 3.58 12.22
C ASN A 334 7.52 2.77 13.02
N ALA A 335 7.36 2.69 14.34
CA ALA A 335 8.19 1.84 15.20
C ALA A 335 8.06 0.36 14.84
N SER A 336 6.86 -0.11 14.49
CA SER A 336 6.64 -1.50 14.06
C SER A 336 7.34 -1.81 12.73
N LEU A 337 7.35 -0.86 11.78
CA LEU A 337 8.07 -0.98 10.53
C LEU A 337 9.58 -1.03 10.76
N GLU A 338 10.10 -0.22 11.69
CA GLU A 338 11.52 -0.23 12.01
C GLU A 338 11.93 -1.50 12.75
N MET A 339 11.14 -1.96 13.73
CA MET A 339 11.34 -3.24 14.41
C MET A 339 11.36 -4.43 13.43
N GLN A 340 10.56 -4.40 12.37
CA GLN A 340 10.59 -5.41 11.31
C GLN A 340 11.89 -5.36 10.50
N LYS A 341 12.42 -4.17 10.21
CA LYS A 341 13.74 -4.04 9.55
C LYS A 341 14.87 -4.56 10.44
N ASP A 342 14.75 -4.33 11.74
CA ASP A 342 15.72 -4.78 12.75
C ASP A 342 15.56 -6.26 13.14
N HIS A 343 14.64 -6.99 12.48
CA HIS A 343 14.34 -8.40 12.75
C HIS A 343 13.91 -8.71 14.20
N ILE A 344 13.29 -7.74 14.87
CA ILE A 344 12.73 -7.91 16.21
C ILE A 344 11.38 -8.65 16.09
N ASN A 345 11.38 -9.94 16.41
CA ASN A 345 10.21 -10.82 16.26
C ASN A 345 9.32 -10.90 17.51
N SER A 346 9.73 -10.30 18.64
CA SER A 346 8.98 -10.32 19.90
C SER A 346 9.16 -9.02 20.69
N PRO A 347 8.56 -7.91 20.23
CA PRO A 347 8.68 -6.62 20.91
C PRO A 347 7.86 -6.61 22.21
N VAL A 348 8.44 -6.03 23.26
CA VAL A 348 7.71 -5.71 24.51
C VAL A 348 7.23 -4.26 24.41
N ILE A 349 5.91 -4.06 24.51
CA ILE A 349 5.29 -2.74 24.50
C ILE A 349 5.01 -2.33 25.94
N ILE A 350 5.59 -1.21 26.38
CA ILE A 350 5.31 -0.59 27.67
C ILE A 350 4.50 0.68 27.40
N ALA A 351 3.23 0.68 27.81
CA ALA A 351 2.33 1.82 27.69
C ALA A 351 1.89 2.31 29.08
N PRO A 352 1.74 3.63 29.29
CA PRO A 352 1.13 4.16 30.51
C PRO A 352 -0.32 3.70 30.62
N ARG A 353 -0.77 3.45 31.85
CA ARG A 353 -2.16 3.04 32.14
C ARG A 353 -3.15 4.17 31.91
#